data_AF-A0A7C3ISV8-F1
#
_entry.id   AF-A0A7C3ISV8-F1
#
_cell.length_a   1.000
_cell.length_b   1.000
_cell.length_c   1.000
_cell.angle_alpha   90.00
_cell.angle_beta   90.00
_cell.angle_gamma   90.00
#
_symmetry.space_group_name_H-M   'P 1'
#
loop_
_entity.id
_entity.type
_entity.pdbx_description
1 polymer ?
#
loop_
_entity_poly.entity_id
_entity_poly.type
_entity_poly.pdbx_seq_one_letter_code
_entity_poly.pdbx_strand_id
1 'polypeptide(L)'
;MPKASAEIRCHMLAELLSNPLFAFIAALLTVLALFLIANPRTRPNEEKAMPYVCGEKGDAERTPVSIHIFEFAFAFLVLDVIAVLLIFSYNAPSPALPLAYLALAALALYSFPVLRRRR
;
A
#
# COMPACT_ATOMS: atom_id res chain seq x y z
N MET A 1 18.00 37.32 -17.20
CA MET A 1 18.71 36.31 -16.39
C MET A 1 17.76 35.42 -15.54
N PRO A 2 16.70 34.77 -16.08
CA PRO A 2 15.85 33.87 -15.28
C PRO A 2 16.27 32.38 -15.29
N LYS A 3 17.16 31.95 -16.20
CA LYS A 3 17.47 30.52 -16.41
C LYS A 3 18.20 29.86 -15.24
N ALA A 4 19.16 30.55 -14.62
CA ALA A 4 19.94 29.98 -13.51
C ALA A 4 19.11 29.71 -12.24
N SER A 5 18.06 30.51 -11.98
CA SER A 5 17.22 30.35 -10.79
C SER A 5 16.21 29.19 -10.90
N ALA A 6 15.90 28.75 -12.12
CA ALA A 6 15.03 27.59 -12.36
C ALA A 6 15.83 26.27 -12.23
N GLU A 7 17.06 26.27 -12.74
CA GLU A 7 17.94 25.10 -12.74
C GLU A 7 18.36 24.68 -11.32
N ILE A 8 18.67 25.66 -10.46
CA ILE A 8 18.99 25.43 -9.04
C ILE A 8 17.78 24.87 -8.27
N ARG A 9 16.55 25.31 -8.61
CA ARG A 9 15.33 24.81 -7.98
C ARG A 9 15.02 23.36 -8.38
N CYS A 10 15.23 22.99 -9.64
CA CYS A 10 15.04 21.60 -10.08
C CYS A 10 16.03 20.65 -9.39
N HIS A 11 17.29 21.03 -9.26
CA HIS A 11 18.30 20.21 -8.56
C HIS A 11 17.98 20.03 -7.07
N MET A 12 17.61 21.12 -6.39
CA MET A 12 17.24 21.07 -4.98
C MET A 12 15.96 20.27 -4.74
N LEU A 13 14.97 20.35 -5.63
CA LEU A 13 13.76 19.52 -5.56
C LEU A 13 14.06 18.05 -5.82
N ALA A 14 14.94 17.72 -6.76
CA ALA A 14 15.35 16.35 -7.03
C ALA A 14 16.06 15.70 -5.84
N GLU A 15 16.93 16.45 -5.14
CA GLU A 15 17.58 15.99 -3.90
C GLU A 15 16.59 15.83 -2.74
N LEU A 16 15.57 16.70 -2.67
CA LEU A 16 14.55 16.60 -1.64
C LEU A 16 13.64 15.38 -1.87
N LEU A 17 13.25 15.12 -3.13
CA LEU A 17 12.45 13.94 -3.50
C LEU A 17 13.24 12.63 -3.44
N SER A 18 14.56 12.64 -3.59
CA SER A 18 15.39 11.44 -3.49
C SER A 18 15.59 10.97 -2.05
N ASN A 19 15.28 11.80 -1.04
CA ASN A 19 15.29 11.39 0.35
C ASN A 19 14.04 10.55 0.69
N PRO A 20 14.18 9.25 1.04
CA PRO A 20 13.04 8.37 1.26
C PRO A 20 12.16 8.81 2.44
N LEU A 21 12.76 9.44 3.46
CA LEU A 21 12.01 9.93 4.63
C LEU A 21 11.14 11.13 4.27
N PHE A 22 11.63 12.02 3.41
CA PHE A 22 10.86 13.15 2.92
C PHE A 22 9.70 12.69 2.02
N ALA A 23 9.96 11.75 1.09
CA ALA A 23 8.92 11.19 0.23
C ALA A 23 7.79 10.52 1.04
N PHE A 24 8.15 9.76 2.09
CA PHE A 24 7.18 9.12 2.98
C PHE A 24 6.30 10.14 3.73
N ILE A 25 6.92 11.18 4.32
CA ILE A 25 6.18 12.24 5.02
C ILE A 25 5.27 13.00 4.06
N ALA A 26 5.77 13.33 2.87
CA ALA A 26 4.98 14.00 1.84
C ALA A 26 3.76 13.17 1.44
N ALA A 27 3.92 11.85 1.27
CA ALA A 27 2.81 10.93 0.99
C ALA A 27 1.77 10.87 2.13
N LEU A 28 2.21 10.87 3.39
CA LEU A 28 1.28 10.93 4.53
C LEU A 28 0.51 12.26 4.58
N LEU A 29 1.20 13.37 4.32
CA LEU A 29 0.58 14.69 4.30
C LEU A 29 -0.42 14.83 3.15
N THR A 30 -0.13 14.28 1.97
CA THR A 30 -1.08 14.31 0.85
C THR A 30 -2.32 13.48 1.16
N VAL A 31 -2.17 12.28 1.72
CA VAL A 31 -3.31 11.45 2.16
C VAL A 31 -4.12 12.16 3.23
N LEU A 32 -3.47 12.79 4.22
CA LEU A 32 -4.15 13.56 5.26
C LEU A 32 -4.91 14.76 4.67
N ALA A 33 -4.28 15.50 3.74
CA ALA A 33 -4.92 16.63 3.08
C ALA A 33 -6.15 16.18 2.27
N LEU A 34 -6.02 15.10 1.51
CA LEU A 34 -7.14 14.50 0.78
C LEU A 34 -8.24 14.05 1.73
N PHE A 35 -7.90 13.42 2.85
CA PHE A 35 -8.88 13.02 3.86
C PHE A 35 -9.63 14.22 4.43
N LEU A 36 -8.94 15.30 4.78
CA LEU A 36 -9.57 16.50 5.35
C LEU A 36 -10.47 17.22 4.34
N ILE A 37 -10.10 17.22 3.05
CA ILE A 37 -10.90 17.80 1.97
C ILE A 37 -12.11 16.91 1.63
N ALA A 38 -11.89 15.60 1.55
CA ALA A 38 -12.89 14.64 1.10
C ALA A 38 -13.85 14.20 2.21
N ASN A 39 -13.53 14.40 3.50
CA ASN A 39 -14.37 13.98 4.61
C ASN A 39 -15.68 14.77 4.63
N PRO A 40 -16.81 14.16 4.20
CA PRO A 40 -18.08 14.84 4.26
C PRO A 40 -18.50 14.85 5.74
N ARG A 41 -18.47 16.04 6.36
CA ARG A 41 -18.95 16.27 7.73
C ARG A 41 -20.45 16.04 7.80
N THR A 42 -20.87 14.80 7.76
CA THR A 42 -22.25 14.38 7.97
C THR A 42 -22.48 14.23 9.45
N ARG A 43 -23.55 14.84 9.97
CA ARG A 43 -24.00 14.54 11.34
C ARG A 43 -24.41 13.07 11.37
N PRO A 44 -23.94 12.28 12.35
CA PRO A 44 -24.41 10.91 12.50
C PRO A 44 -25.93 10.96 12.68
N ASN A 45 -26.65 10.34 11.74
CA ASN A 45 -28.09 10.12 11.83
C ASN A 45 -28.27 8.61 12.02
N GLU A 46 -29.03 8.19 13.02
CA GLU A 46 -29.30 6.78 13.31
C GLU A 46 -29.86 6.06 12.07
N GLU A 47 -30.74 6.71 11.30
CA GLU A 47 -31.29 6.14 10.06
C GLU A 47 -30.22 5.90 8.98
N LYS A 48 -29.14 6.69 8.95
CA LYS A 48 -28.02 6.50 8.03
C LYS A 48 -27.02 5.45 8.52
N ALA A 49 -27.01 5.17 9.82
CA ALA A 49 -26.15 4.16 10.43
C ALA A 49 -26.75 2.76 10.37
N MET A 50 -28.05 2.65 10.05
CA MET A 50 -28.70 1.35 9.84
C MET A 50 -28.17 0.66 8.58
N PRO A 51 -27.92 -0.66 8.63
CA PRO A 51 -27.48 -1.42 7.47
C PRO A 51 -28.56 -1.44 6.39
N TYR A 52 -28.16 -1.41 5.12
CA TYR A 52 -29.09 -1.48 4.01
C TYR A 52 -29.62 -2.91 3.85
N VAL A 53 -30.91 -3.12 4.14
CA VAL A 53 -31.57 -4.43 4.01
C VAL A 53 -32.76 -4.32 3.07
N CYS A 54 -32.51 -3.99 1.80
CA CYS A 54 -33.52 -3.99 0.72
C CYS A 54 -34.83 -3.23 1.04
N GLY A 55 -34.79 -2.21 1.90
CA GLY A 55 -35.95 -1.41 2.30
C GLY A 55 -36.59 -1.80 3.64
N GLU A 56 -36.12 -2.87 4.29
CA GLU A 56 -36.57 -3.29 5.62
C GLU A 56 -35.59 -2.83 6.72
N LYS A 57 -36.11 -2.73 7.95
CA LYS A 57 -35.28 -2.51 9.13
C LYS A 57 -34.74 -3.87 9.59
N GLY A 58 -33.49 -4.16 9.28
CA GLY A 58 -32.79 -5.36 9.74
C GLY A 58 -31.64 -5.03 10.68
N ASP A 59 -31.27 -6.00 11.50
CA ASP A 59 -30.04 -5.94 12.29
C ASP A 59 -28.82 -6.07 11.37
N ALA A 60 -27.66 -5.60 11.86
CA ALA A 60 -26.41 -5.73 11.11
C ALA A 60 -26.06 -7.21 10.89
N GLU A 61 -26.04 -7.61 9.62
CA GLU A 61 -25.61 -8.95 9.24
C GLU A 61 -24.14 -9.15 9.63
N ARG A 62 -23.86 -10.22 10.37
CA ARG A 62 -22.49 -10.60 10.69
C ARG A 62 -21.87 -11.20 9.43
N THR A 63 -21.00 -10.45 8.77
CA THR A 63 -20.26 -10.96 7.61
C THR A 63 -19.38 -12.13 8.03
N PRO A 64 -19.57 -13.34 7.47
CA PRO A 64 -18.70 -14.45 7.78
C PRO A 64 -17.32 -14.18 7.19
N VAL A 65 -16.33 -14.01 8.07
CA VAL A 65 -14.94 -13.85 7.64
C VAL A 65 -14.44 -15.20 7.14
N SER A 66 -14.25 -15.32 5.83
CA SER A 66 -13.71 -16.53 5.22
C SER A 66 -12.20 -16.63 5.44
N ILE A 67 -11.70 -17.86 5.60
CA ILE A 67 -10.28 -18.18 5.67
C ILE A 67 -9.52 -17.64 4.44
N HIS A 68 -10.19 -17.53 3.29
CA HIS A 68 -9.57 -17.01 2.06
C HIS A 68 -9.09 -15.55 2.17
N ILE A 69 -9.72 -14.73 3.03
CA ILE A 69 -9.28 -13.36 3.28
C ILE A 69 -7.92 -13.37 3.99
N PHE A 70 -7.73 -14.29 4.94
CA PHE A 70 -6.47 -14.46 5.65
C PHE A 70 -5.37 -15.03 4.74
N GLU A 71 -5.70 -15.97 3.86
CA GLU A 71 -4.76 -16.50 2.87
C GLU A 71 -4.24 -15.38 1.95
N PHE A 72 -5.13 -14.50 1.49
CA PHE A 72 -4.75 -13.34 0.68
C PHE A 72 -3.91 -12.33 1.48
N ALA A 73 -4.32 -12.02 2.71
CA ALA A 73 -3.57 -11.09 3.58
C ALA A 73 -2.15 -11.60 3.85
N PHE A 74 -1.99 -12.90 4.09
CA PHE A 74 -0.68 -13.51 4.32
C PHE A 74 0.20 -13.46 3.07
N ALA A 75 -0.36 -13.79 1.90
CA ALA A 75 0.37 -13.68 0.63
C ALA A 75 0.81 -12.23 0.35
N PHE A 76 -0.07 -11.26 0.61
CA PHE A 76 0.25 -9.84 0.47
C PHE A 76 1.38 -9.42 1.43
N LEU A 77 1.34 -9.83 2.69
CA LEU A 77 2.37 -9.51 3.68
C LEU A 77 3.75 -10.07 3.28
N VAL A 78 3.80 -11.31 2.77
CA VAL A 78 5.06 -11.90 2.27
C VAL A 78 5.63 -11.07 1.13
N LEU A 79 4.80 -10.63 0.18
CA LEU A 79 5.24 -9.78 -0.93
C LEU A 79 5.71 -8.40 -0.44
N ASP A 80 5.06 -7.82 0.56
CA ASP A 80 5.43 -6.54 1.14
C ASP A 80 6.80 -6.59 1.84
N VAL A 81 7.07 -7.64 2.61
CA VAL A 81 8.40 -7.88 3.21
C VAL A 81 9.47 -8.02 2.12
N ILE A 82 9.18 -8.72 1.03
CA ILE A 82 10.15 -8.84 -0.08
C ILE A 82 10.38 -7.49 -0.77
N ALA A 83 9.35 -6.66 -0.93
CA ALA A 83 9.51 -5.31 -1.48
C ALA A 83 10.47 -4.47 -0.63
N VAL A 84 10.35 -4.54 0.70
CA VAL A 84 11.27 -3.88 1.63
C VAL A 84 12.70 -4.43 1.50
N LEU A 85 12.86 -5.75 1.42
CA LEU A 85 14.17 -6.38 1.20
C LEU A 85 14.81 -5.96 -0.13
N LEU A 86 14.01 -5.83 -1.19
CA LEU A 86 14.48 -5.37 -2.50
C LEU A 86 15.01 -3.94 -2.43
N ILE A 87 14.28 -3.05 -1.77
CA ILE A 87 14.70 -1.65 -1.57
C ILE A 87 16.04 -1.60 -0.84
N PHE A 88 16.21 -2.35 0.25
CA PHE A 88 17.49 -2.37 0.97
C PHE A 88 18.63 -3.04 0.19
N SER A 89 18.31 -4.02 -0.66
CA SER A 89 19.30 -4.67 -1.51
C SER A 89 19.76 -3.83 -2.71
N TYR A 90 19.08 -2.71 -3.01
CA TYR A 90 19.35 -1.91 -4.20
C TYR A 90 20.75 -1.28 -4.21
N ASN A 91 21.27 -0.91 -3.03
CA ASN A 91 22.64 -0.38 -2.88
C ASN A 91 23.68 -1.47 -2.58
N ALA A 92 23.33 -2.76 -2.73
CA ALA A 92 24.29 -3.83 -2.52
C ALA A 92 25.39 -3.80 -3.60
N PRO A 93 26.65 -4.08 -3.24
CA PRO A 93 27.78 -4.08 -4.19
C PRO A 93 27.67 -5.20 -5.23
N SER A 94 26.82 -6.20 -5.03
CA SER A 94 26.56 -7.26 -6.01
C SER A 94 25.06 -7.36 -6.33
N PRO A 95 24.71 -7.57 -7.61
CA PRO A 95 23.32 -7.77 -8.02
C PRO A 95 22.76 -9.14 -7.63
N ALA A 96 23.58 -10.02 -7.04
CA ALA A 96 23.16 -11.36 -6.63
C ALA A 96 22.09 -11.33 -5.55
N LEU A 97 22.15 -10.37 -4.62
CA LEU A 97 21.17 -10.21 -3.53
C LEU A 97 19.77 -9.84 -4.03
N PRO A 98 19.57 -8.76 -4.82
CA PRO A 98 18.25 -8.44 -5.37
C PRO A 98 17.70 -9.56 -6.26
N LEU A 99 18.55 -10.24 -7.04
CA LEU A 99 18.17 -11.40 -7.84
C LEU A 99 17.67 -12.57 -6.98
N ALA A 100 18.34 -12.86 -5.85
CA ALA A 100 17.91 -13.90 -4.93
C ALA A 100 16.55 -13.59 -4.28
N TYR A 101 16.30 -12.32 -3.91
CA TYR A 101 14.99 -11.90 -3.38
C TYR A 101 13.88 -11.96 -4.43
N LEU A 102 14.16 -11.57 -5.69
CA LEU A 102 13.21 -11.73 -6.79
C LEU A 102 12.91 -13.21 -7.07
N ALA A 103 13.92 -14.07 -7.03
CA ALA A 103 13.73 -15.51 -7.19
C ALA A 103 12.86 -16.09 -6.07
N LEU A 104 13.08 -15.68 -4.82
CA LEU A 104 12.23 -16.04 -3.68
C LEU A 104 10.78 -15.56 -3.85
N ALA A 105 10.57 -14.31 -4.31
CA ALA A 105 9.23 -13.80 -4.61
C ALA A 105 8.51 -14.64 -5.67
N ALA A 106 9.20 -14.95 -6.77
CA ALA A 106 8.65 -15.78 -7.84
C ALA A 106 8.30 -17.19 -7.35
N LEU A 107 9.15 -17.77 -6.50
CA LEU A 107 8.92 -19.09 -5.89
C LEU A 107 7.70 -19.06 -4.94
N ALA A 108 7.59 -18.02 -4.10
CA ALA A 108 6.44 -17.83 -3.23
C ALA A 108 5.13 -17.69 -4.03
N LEU A 109 5.13 -16.86 -5.06
CA LEU A 109 3.99 -16.66 -5.98
C LEU A 109 3.62 -17.92 -6.76
N TYR A 110 4.61 -18.72 -7.17
CA TYR A 110 4.36 -19.99 -7.84
C TYR A 110 3.84 -21.07 -6.88
N SER A 111 4.37 -21.10 -5.66
CA SER A 111 3.97 -22.09 -4.65
C SER A 111 2.52 -21.91 -4.20
N PHE A 112 2.02 -20.68 -4.11
CA PHE A 112 0.67 -20.37 -3.64
C PHE A 112 -0.45 -21.04 -4.45
N PRO A 113 -0.54 -20.89 -5.80
CA PRO A 113 -1.52 -21.60 -6.62
C PRO A 113 -1.26 -23.11 -6.70
N VAL A 114 0.00 -23.57 -6.59
CA VAL A 114 0.32 -25.01 -6.56
C VAL A 114 -0.17 -25.66 -5.27
N LEU A 115 0.02 -25.01 -4.13
CA LEU A 115 -0.48 -25.44 -2.82
C LEU A 115 -2.01 -25.41 -2.79
N ARG A 116 -2.62 -24.37 -3.40
CA ARG A 116 -4.08 -24.25 -3.50
C ARG A 116 -4.72 -25.31 -4.41
N ARG A 117 -4.05 -25.74 -5.48
CA ARG A 117 -4.55 -26.83 -6.36
C ARG A 117 -4.50 -28.22 -5.72
N ARG A 118 -3.73 -28.39 -4.63
CA ARG A 118 -3.58 -29.69 -3.93
C ARG A 118 -4.52 -29.85 -2.73
N ARG A 119 -5.25 -28.81 -2.34
CA ARG A 119 -6.33 -28.88 -1.35
C ARG A 119 -7.67 -28.89 -2.07
#